data_AF-J3I144-F1
#
_entry.id   AF-J3I144-F1
#
_cell.length_a   1.000
_cell.length_b   1.000
_cell.length_c   1.000
_cell.angle_alpha   90.00
_cell.angle_beta   90.00
_cell.angle_gamma   90.00
#
_symmetry.space_group_name_H-M   'P 1'
#
loop_
_entity.id
_entity.type
_entity.pdbx_description
1 polymer ?
#
loop_
_entity_poly.entity_id
_entity_poly.type
_entity_poly.pdbx_seq_one_letter_code
_entity_poly.pdbx_strand_id
1 'polypeptide(L)'
;MGRLARCAVILALPLALAACFGSDGDRPSLIEGGQAGGPQPFPDNFRSDTLALMRAYLNNPVGVREASMAEPVLREIGGRQFYVACLHFTPRESDGSYKAMRERAAVFVNGRADRVVDRAGELCTGAVYAPFPELEKMTR
;
A
#
# COMPACT_ATOMS: atom_id res chain seq x y z
N MET A 1 -65.72 -34.35 -6.88
CA MET A 1 -66.13 -34.49 -8.30
C MET A 1 -66.15 -33.09 -8.88
N GLY A 2 -65.10 -32.51 -9.47
CA GLY A 2 -64.20 -33.03 -10.50
C GLY A 2 -64.45 -32.18 -11.76
N ARG A 3 -63.55 -31.24 -12.09
CA ARG A 3 -63.35 -30.71 -13.45
C ARG A 3 -61.89 -30.30 -13.62
N LEU A 4 -61.14 -31.22 -14.22
CA LEU A 4 -59.87 -30.98 -14.89
C LEU A 4 -60.07 -30.10 -16.13
N ALA A 5 -58.95 -29.56 -16.60
CA ALA A 5 -58.69 -28.91 -17.88
C ALA A 5 -58.83 -27.38 -17.92
N ARG A 6 -57.67 -26.71 -17.98
CA ARG A 6 -57.31 -25.99 -19.21
C ARG A 6 -55.81 -25.76 -19.31
N CYS A 7 -55.31 -26.09 -20.49
CA CYS A 7 -53.93 -26.01 -20.93
C CYS A 7 -53.42 -24.57 -21.04
N ALA A 8 -52.10 -24.45 -20.83
CA ALA A 8 -51.17 -23.65 -21.62
C ALA A 8 -51.53 -22.18 -21.92
N VAL A 9 -50.86 -21.27 -21.21
CA VAL A 9 -50.42 -20.00 -21.79
C VAL A 9 -48.96 -19.77 -21.39
N ILE A 10 -48.09 -19.98 -22.37
CA ILE A 10 -46.73 -19.45 -22.47
C ILE A 10 -46.86 -17.92 -22.51
N LEU A 11 -46.16 -17.18 -21.64
CA LEU A 11 -45.68 -15.83 -21.97
C LEU A 11 -44.71 -15.27 -20.92
N ALA A 12 -43.45 -15.20 -21.34
CA ALA A 12 -42.47 -14.13 -21.13
C ALA A 12 -42.56 -13.33 -19.80
N LEU A 13 -41.61 -13.60 -18.90
CA LEU A 13 -41.21 -12.62 -17.89
C LEU A 13 -40.01 -11.84 -18.47
N PRO A 14 -40.16 -10.54 -18.79
CA PRO A 14 -39.12 -9.77 -19.46
C PRO A 14 -37.98 -9.42 -18.52
N LEU A 15 -36.75 -9.50 -19.04
CA LEU A 15 -35.56 -8.88 -18.44
C LEU A 15 -35.79 -7.37 -18.33
N ALA A 16 -35.92 -6.88 -17.11
CA ALA A 16 -35.88 -5.46 -16.79
C ALA A 16 -34.76 -5.20 -15.76
N LEU A 17 -33.51 -5.36 -16.20
CA LEU A 17 -32.37 -4.68 -15.58
C LEU A 17 -32.14 -3.40 -16.38
N ALA A 18 -32.89 -2.37 -16.02
CA ALA A 18 -32.70 -1.03 -16.56
C ALA A 18 -31.32 -0.51 -16.16
N ALA A 19 -30.60 -0.03 -17.17
CA ALA A 19 -29.32 0.62 -17.09
C ALA A 19 -29.38 1.89 -16.22
N CYS A 20 -28.49 1.97 -15.23
CA CYS A 20 -28.00 3.25 -14.73
C CYS A 20 -26.56 3.41 -15.22
N PHE A 21 -26.39 3.70 -16.51
CA PHE A 21 -25.17 4.33 -17.00
C PHE A 21 -25.51 5.79 -17.28
N GLY A 22 -25.09 6.63 -16.35
CA GLY A 22 -25.27 8.06 -16.38
C GLY A 22 -24.50 8.67 -17.55
N SER A 23 -25.28 9.40 -18.36
CA SER A 23 -24.95 10.57 -19.18
C SER A 23 -23.48 10.90 -19.40
N ASP A 24 -23.11 10.94 -20.68
CA ASP A 24 -22.05 11.79 -21.23
C ASP A 24 -22.13 13.20 -20.64
N GLY A 25 -21.02 13.62 -20.06
CA GLY A 25 -20.76 14.97 -19.58
C GLY A 25 -19.37 15.36 -20.05
N ASP A 26 -19.34 15.99 -21.21
CA ASP A 26 -18.25 16.80 -21.75
C ASP A 26 -17.62 17.67 -20.63
N ARG A 27 -16.33 17.45 -20.30
CA ARG A 27 -15.45 18.38 -19.56
C ARG A 27 -14.01 17.83 -19.40
N PRO A 28 -13.02 18.71 -19.24
CA PRO A 28 -11.87 18.84 -20.13
C PRO A 28 -10.75 17.84 -19.81
N SER A 29 -9.95 17.55 -20.83
CA SER A 29 -8.63 16.95 -20.74
C SER A 29 -7.72 17.76 -19.78
N LEU A 30 -7.72 17.40 -18.50
CA LEU A 30 -6.66 17.80 -17.58
C LEU A 30 -5.54 16.80 -17.73
N ILE A 31 -4.54 17.20 -18.51
CA ILE A 31 -3.17 16.81 -18.29
C ILE A 31 -2.87 17.14 -16.82
N GLU A 32 -2.99 16.16 -15.94
CA GLU A 32 -2.36 16.18 -14.62
C GLU A 32 -2.37 14.73 -14.13
N GLY A 33 -1.21 14.13 -13.90
CA GLY A 33 -1.07 12.90 -13.11
C GLY A 33 -1.43 13.12 -11.63
N GLY A 34 -2.45 13.95 -11.37
CA GLY A 34 -2.96 14.28 -10.07
C GLY A 34 -3.76 13.10 -9.53
N GLN A 35 -3.36 12.60 -8.37
CA GLN A 35 -4.14 11.63 -7.64
C GLN A 35 -5.58 12.15 -7.50
N ALA A 36 -6.56 11.29 -7.75
CA ALA A 36 -8.00 11.59 -7.63
C ALA A 36 -8.47 11.98 -6.20
N GLY A 37 -7.55 12.28 -5.28
CA GLY A 37 -7.79 12.67 -3.89
C GLY A 37 -6.97 13.88 -3.41
N GLY A 38 -6.33 14.64 -4.32
CA GLY A 38 -5.50 15.79 -3.94
C GLY A 38 -4.11 15.41 -3.42
N PRO A 39 -3.32 16.39 -2.94
CA PRO A 39 -1.98 16.16 -2.41
C PRO A 39 -1.99 15.22 -1.20
N GLN A 40 -1.06 14.25 -1.16
CA GLN A 40 -0.89 13.39 0.02
C GLN A 40 -0.47 14.22 1.23
N PRO A 41 -1.07 14.01 2.42
CA PRO A 41 -0.55 14.60 3.65
C PRO A 41 0.78 13.94 4.04
N PHE A 42 1.65 14.71 4.70
CA PHE A 42 2.88 14.18 5.27
C PHE A 42 2.55 13.17 6.39
N PRO A 43 3.26 12.04 6.48
CA PRO A 43 2.97 11.02 7.50
C PRO A 43 3.62 11.38 8.84
N ASP A 44 2.90 12.10 9.71
CA ASP A 44 3.42 12.57 11.01
C ASP A 44 3.95 11.43 11.92
N ASN A 45 3.35 10.24 11.81
CA ASN A 45 3.68 9.06 12.62
C ASN A 45 4.57 8.06 11.86
N PHE A 46 5.36 8.52 10.88
CA PHE A 46 6.07 7.64 9.95
C PHE A 46 6.97 6.60 10.62
N ARG A 47 7.67 6.97 11.71
CA ARG A 47 8.52 6.04 12.45
C ARG A 47 7.72 4.92 13.11
N SER A 48 6.67 5.26 13.85
CA SER A 48 5.85 4.26 14.57
C SER A 48 5.02 3.40 13.63
N ASP A 49 4.48 3.99 12.57
CA ASP A 49 3.72 3.26 11.54
C ASP A 49 4.65 2.30 10.78
N THR A 50 5.87 2.72 10.45
CA THR A 50 6.88 1.84 9.85
C THR A 50 7.29 0.73 10.80
N LEU A 51 7.47 1.03 12.09
CA LEU A 51 7.76 0.00 13.10
C LEU A 51 6.66 -1.06 13.15
N ALA A 52 5.39 -0.64 13.15
CA ALA A 52 4.24 -1.53 13.14
C ALA A 52 4.22 -2.40 11.87
N LEU A 53 4.47 -1.78 10.71
CA LEU A 53 4.53 -2.47 9.43
C LEU A 53 5.68 -3.49 9.38
N MET A 54 6.86 -3.14 9.89
CA MET A 54 8.03 -4.01 9.92
C MET A 54 7.85 -5.23 10.83
N ARG A 55 7.07 -5.12 11.91
CA ARG A 55 6.69 -6.30 12.73
C ARG A 55 5.91 -7.34 11.94
N ALA A 56 5.00 -6.90 11.07
CA ALA A 56 4.23 -7.79 10.21
C ALA A 56 5.05 -8.29 9.01
N TYR A 57 6.01 -7.49 8.56
CA TYR A 57 6.81 -7.78 7.37
C TYR A 57 7.97 -8.74 7.64
N LEU A 58 8.64 -8.64 8.80
CA LEU A 58 9.79 -9.48 9.14
C LEU A 58 9.36 -10.84 9.68
N ASN A 59 9.91 -11.91 9.08
CA ASN A 59 9.73 -13.28 9.58
C ASN A 59 10.20 -13.45 11.04
N ASN A 60 11.29 -12.76 11.42
CA ASN A 60 11.78 -12.68 12.78
C ASN A 60 12.13 -11.21 13.09
N PRO A 61 11.31 -10.49 13.87
CA PRO A 61 11.58 -9.11 14.22
C PRO A 61 12.68 -8.96 15.28
N VAL A 62 13.09 -10.05 15.94
CA VAL A 62 14.05 -10.02 17.04
C VAL A 62 15.48 -9.99 16.53
N GLY A 63 16.27 -9.07 17.07
CA GLY A 63 17.71 -9.00 16.83
C GLY A 63 18.08 -8.33 15.51
N VAL A 64 17.22 -7.47 14.96
CA VAL A 64 17.59 -6.54 13.88
C VAL A 64 18.74 -5.63 14.35
N ARG A 65 19.67 -5.30 13.45
CA ARG A 65 20.84 -4.46 13.73
C ARG A 65 21.03 -3.37 12.68
N GLU A 66 21.80 -2.35 13.04
CA GLU A 66 22.23 -1.25 12.16
C GLU A 66 21.04 -0.56 11.50
N ALA A 67 19.97 -0.40 12.27
CA ALA A 67 18.73 0.16 11.77
C ALA A 67 18.84 1.67 11.60
N SER A 68 18.59 2.13 10.38
CA SER A 68 18.44 3.54 10.07
C SER A 68 17.28 3.77 9.12
N MET A 69 16.71 4.97 9.20
CA MET A 69 15.54 5.36 8.43
C MET A 69 15.72 6.80 7.94
N ALA A 70 15.36 7.05 6.69
CA ALA A 70 15.30 8.37 6.11
C ALA A 70 13.95 9.04 6.39
N GLU A 71 13.93 10.37 6.40
CA GLU A 71 12.65 11.11 6.43
C GLU A 71 11.82 10.82 5.17
N PRO A 72 10.47 10.77 5.28
CA PRO A 72 9.60 10.54 4.14
C PRO A 72 9.75 11.62 3.08
N VAL A 73 9.99 11.22 1.83
CA VAL A 73 10.04 12.11 0.66
C VAL A 73 9.04 11.68 -0.40
N LEU A 74 8.52 12.63 -1.18
CA LEU A 74 7.62 12.31 -2.29
C LEU A 74 8.39 11.58 -3.40
N ARG A 75 7.88 10.42 -3.80
CA ARG A 75 8.36 9.61 -4.92
C ARG A 75 7.20 9.22 -5.83
N GLU A 76 7.48 9.10 -7.12
CA GLU A 76 6.51 8.58 -8.07
C GLU A 76 6.55 7.05 -8.10
N ILE A 77 5.39 6.42 -7.92
CA ILE A 77 5.20 4.97 -8.02
C ILE A 77 3.99 4.73 -8.92
N GLY A 78 4.22 4.19 -10.12
CA GLY A 78 3.16 3.88 -11.08
C GLY A 78 2.35 5.10 -11.51
N GLY A 79 3.02 6.24 -11.76
CA GLY A 79 2.38 7.49 -12.21
C GLY A 79 1.66 8.26 -11.09
N ARG A 80 1.88 7.90 -9.82
CA ARG A 80 1.27 8.56 -8.65
C ARG A 80 2.32 8.89 -7.61
N GLN A 81 2.17 10.04 -6.95
CA GLN A 81 3.09 10.47 -5.90
C GLN A 81 2.72 9.90 -4.53
N PHE A 82 3.69 9.28 -3.85
CA PHE A 82 3.53 8.79 -2.48
C PHE A 82 4.70 9.25 -1.65
N TYR A 83 4.46 9.46 -0.35
CA TYR A 83 5.56 9.59 0.58
C TYR A 83 6.24 8.23 0.75
N VAL A 84 7.56 8.24 0.71
CA VAL A 84 8.39 7.04 0.85
C VAL A 84 9.47 7.33 1.86
N ALA A 85 9.61 6.45 2.86
CA ALA A 85 10.72 6.47 3.78
C ALA A 85 11.60 5.24 3.59
N CYS A 86 12.89 5.46 3.43
CA CYS A 86 13.86 4.41 3.18
C CYS A 86 14.42 3.87 4.48
N LEU A 87 14.70 2.57 4.50
CA LEU A 87 15.16 1.82 5.66
C LEU A 87 16.43 1.06 5.28
N HIS A 88 17.45 1.16 6.12
CA HIS A 88 18.57 0.21 6.15
C HIS A 88 18.50 -0.59 7.44
N PHE A 89 18.69 -1.89 7.34
CA PHE A 89 18.80 -2.76 8.50
C PHE A 89 19.40 -4.10 8.13
N THR A 90 20.02 -4.76 9.11
CA THR A 90 20.58 -6.09 9.00
C THR A 90 19.71 -7.06 9.81
N PRO A 91 18.79 -7.82 9.18
CA PRO A 91 17.93 -8.74 9.91
C PRO A 91 18.69 -10.00 10.32
N ARG A 92 18.21 -10.61 11.42
CA ARG A 92 18.66 -11.93 11.85
C ARG A 92 17.91 -13.00 11.06
N GLU A 93 18.65 -13.87 10.39
CA GLU A 93 18.10 -15.00 9.64
C GLU A 93 17.58 -16.10 10.58
N SER A 94 16.80 -17.04 10.05
CA SER A 94 16.21 -18.13 10.84
C SER A 94 17.25 -19.09 11.44
N ASP A 95 18.43 -19.19 10.82
CA ASP A 95 19.59 -19.94 11.34
C ASP A 95 20.39 -19.15 12.39
N GLY A 96 19.95 -17.94 12.72
CA GLY A 96 20.57 -17.04 13.68
C GLY A 96 21.73 -16.22 13.12
N SER A 97 22.12 -16.42 11.85
CA SER A 97 23.16 -15.65 11.18
C SER A 97 22.69 -14.26 10.78
N TYR A 98 23.65 -13.40 10.43
CA TYR A 98 23.41 -12.08 9.85
C TYR A 98 23.98 -12.07 8.43
N LYS A 99 23.14 -11.64 7.47
CA LYS A 99 23.55 -11.44 6.08
C LYS A 99 23.85 -9.97 5.82
N ALA A 100 23.99 -9.61 4.54
CA ALA A 100 24.13 -8.23 4.12
C ALA A 100 22.96 -7.34 4.58
N MET A 101 23.29 -6.08 4.84
CA MET A 101 22.32 -5.01 5.07
C MET A 101 21.29 -4.98 3.95
N ARG A 102 20.01 -4.84 4.32
CA ARG A 102 18.89 -4.74 3.39
C ARG A 102 18.44 -3.29 3.31
N GLU A 103 18.24 -2.81 2.08
CA GLU A 103 17.58 -1.54 1.81
C GLU A 103 16.14 -1.78 1.37
N ARG A 104 15.19 -1.10 2.03
CA ARG A 104 13.76 -1.22 1.75
C ARG A 104 13.09 0.14 1.83
N ALA A 105 11.91 0.25 1.22
CA ALA A 105 11.12 1.47 1.22
C ALA A 105 9.75 1.21 1.87
N ALA A 106 9.41 1.98 2.90
CA ALA A 106 8.05 2.07 3.43
C ALA A 106 7.27 3.11 2.63
N VAL A 107 6.16 2.70 2.04
CA VAL A 107 5.28 3.59 1.25
C VAL A 107 4.10 4.01 2.11
N PHE A 108 3.80 5.30 2.08
CA PHE A 108 2.71 5.90 2.83
C PHE A 108 1.58 6.33 1.89
N VAL A 109 0.35 5.97 2.26
CA VAL A 109 -0.88 6.36 1.56
C VAL A 109 -1.76 7.12 2.55
N ASN A 110 -2.16 8.32 2.17
CA ASN A 110 -2.96 9.25 2.96
C ASN A 110 -2.39 9.45 4.38
N GLY A 111 -1.06 9.57 4.48
CA GLY A 111 -0.35 9.80 5.75
C GLY A 111 -0.14 8.55 6.61
N ARG A 112 -0.50 7.34 6.14
CA ARG A 112 -0.36 6.08 6.88
C ARG A 112 0.53 5.08 6.16
N ALA A 113 1.32 4.31 6.89
CA ALA A 113 2.13 3.26 6.27
C ALA A 113 1.23 2.18 5.65
N ASP A 114 1.44 1.88 4.37
CA ASP A 114 0.62 0.95 3.60
C ASP A 114 1.37 -0.35 3.30
N ARG A 115 2.61 -0.25 2.78
CA ARG A 115 3.40 -1.41 2.37
C ARG A 115 4.90 -1.17 2.42
N VAL A 116 5.65 -2.27 2.48
CA VAL A 116 7.11 -2.28 2.30
C VAL A 116 7.43 -2.76 0.89
N VAL A 117 8.36 -2.08 0.24
CA VAL A 117 8.93 -2.46 -1.06
C VAL A 117 10.33 -3.00 -0.83
N ASP A 118 10.56 -4.22 -1.31
CA ASP A 118 11.81 -4.97 -1.08
C ASP A 118 12.96 -4.50 -1.96
N ARG A 119 12.63 -4.06 -3.18
CA ARG A 119 13.59 -3.49 -4.12
C ARG A 119 13.45 -1.98 -4.10
N ALA A 120 14.08 -1.36 -3.11
CA ALA A 120 14.08 0.09 -2.92
C ALA A 120 14.59 0.83 -4.17
N GLY A 121 15.78 0.47 -4.66
CA GLY A 121 16.34 0.99 -5.90
C GLY A 121 16.27 2.52 -5.97
N GLU A 122 15.70 3.04 -7.07
CA GLU A 122 15.60 4.48 -7.31
C GLU A 122 14.74 5.23 -6.27
N LEU A 123 13.86 4.54 -5.54
CA LEU A 123 13.03 5.17 -4.50
C LEU A 123 13.90 5.76 -3.37
N CYS A 124 15.07 5.16 -3.13
CA CYS A 124 15.98 5.53 -2.05
C CYS A 124 17.22 6.30 -2.50
N THR A 125 17.33 6.63 -3.78
CA THR A 125 18.44 7.46 -4.29
C THR A 125 18.48 8.82 -3.60
N GLY A 126 19.62 9.14 -2.99
CA GLY A 126 19.83 10.40 -2.27
C GLY A 126 19.13 10.48 -0.90
N ALA A 127 18.65 9.36 -0.36
CA ALA A 127 18.06 9.33 0.96
C ALA A 127 19.11 9.66 2.05
N VAL A 128 18.70 10.50 3.00
CA VAL A 128 19.53 10.87 4.16
C VAL A 128 19.06 10.06 5.36
N TYR A 129 19.90 9.13 5.82
CA TYR A 129 19.55 8.19 6.87
C TYR A 129 19.87 8.73 8.25
N ALA A 130 18.93 8.57 9.17
CA ALA A 130 19.09 8.82 10.60
C ALA A 130 18.88 7.53 11.40
N PRO A 131 19.46 7.39 12.60
CA PRO A 131 19.26 6.20 13.43
C PRO A 131 17.79 5.88 13.67
N PHE A 132 17.45 4.58 13.60
CA PHE A 132 16.12 4.05 13.88
C PHE A 132 16.16 2.91 14.91
N PRO A 133 16.63 3.20 16.15
CA PRO A 133 16.88 2.19 17.18
C PRO A 133 15.62 1.46 17.65
N GLU A 134 14.44 2.00 17.40
CA GLU A 134 13.16 1.37 17.73
C GLU A 134 12.97 0.05 16.98
N LEU A 135 13.49 -0.05 15.75
CA LEU A 135 13.45 -1.28 14.95
C LEU A 135 14.31 -2.39 15.58
N GLU A 136 15.45 -2.04 16.17
CA GLU A 136 16.34 -3.02 16.82
C GLU A 136 15.78 -3.54 18.14
N LYS A 137 14.90 -2.76 18.78
CA LYS A 137 14.26 -3.09 20.06
C LYS A 137 13.00 -3.95 19.88
N MET A 138 12.67 -4.38 18.66
CA MET A 138 11.49 -5.20 18.43
C MET A 138 11.61 -6.57 19.09
N THR A 139 10.53 -6.96 19.75
CA THR A 139 10.32 -8.29 20.31
C THR A 139 9.23 -9.02 19.52
N ARG A 140 9.12 -10.34 19.73
CA ARG A 140 8.00 -11.13 19.22
C ARG A 140 6.70 -10.76 19.95
#